data_AF-A0A8T4WUF0-F1
#
_entry.id   AF-A0A8T4WUF0-F1
#
_cell.length_a   1.000
_cell.length_b   1.000
_cell.length_c   1.000
_cell.angle_alpha   90.00
_cell.angle_beta   90.00
_cell.angle_gamma   90.00
#
_symmetry.space_group_name_H-M   'P 1'
#
loop_
_entity.id
_entity.type
_entity.pdbx_description
1 polymer ?
#
loop_
_entity_poly.entity_id
_entity_poly.type
_entity_poly.pdbx_seq_one_letter_code
_entity_poly.pdbx_strand_id
1 'polypeptide(L)'
;MRCFSNISGIWDVDQARSVDLSRTALNIGREILRPGGRMLIKVFQGKLFQDFVGDVERSFSFTTISKPEASRKRSAETYVIGKGFSPD
;
A
#
# COMPACT_ATOMS: atom_id res chain seq x y z
N MET A 1 5.09 13.04 -11.86
CA MET A 1 4.04 12.88 -10.84
C MET A 1 2.72 12.57 -11.56
N ARG A 2 2.39 11.28 -11.78
CA ARG A 2 1.16 10.87 -12.48
C ARG A 2 0.06 10.68 -11.44
N CYS A 3 -0.95 11.56 -11.48
CA CYS A 3 -2.14 11.42 -10.65
C CYS A 3 -2.91 10.13 -10.99
N PHE A 4 -3.44 9.53 -9.93
CA PHE A 4 -4.26 8.33 -9.88
C PHE A 4 -5.61 8.58 -10.55
N SER A 5 -5.69 8.55 -11.88
CA SER A 5 -6.94 8.91 -12.58
C SER A 5 -7.15 8.24 -13.93
N ASN A 6 -6.76 6.97 -14.08
CA ASN A 6 -7.25 6.15 -15.18
C ASN A 6 -7.58 4.74 -14.68
N ILE A 7 -8.76 4.59 -14.06
CA ILE A 7 -9.36 3.27 -13.83
C ILE A 7 -9.79 2.73 -15.19
N SER A 8 -9.14 1.66 -15.64
CA SER A 8 -9.44 1.01 -16.91
C SER A 8 -10.83 0.36 -16.92
N GLY A 9 -11.44 0.20 -15.75
CA GLY A 9 -12.72 -0.49 -15.56
C GLY A 9 -12.56 -2.00 -15.45
N ILE A 10 -11.35 -2.52 -15.67
CA ILE A 10 -10.98 -3.91 -15.44
C ILE A 10 -10.34 -4.00 -14.06
N TRP A 11 -11.09 -4.57 -13.11
CA TRP A 11 -10.71 -4.62 -11.70
C TRP A 11 -9.31 -5.21 -11.47
N ASP A 12 -8.98 -6.32 -12.12
CA ASP A 12 -7.67 -6.98 -11.99
C ASP A 12 -6.50 -6.10 -12.45
N VAL A 13 -6.68 -5.36 -13.55
CA VAL A 13 -5.64 -4.49 -14.10
C VAL A 13 -5.44 -3.27 -13.21
N ASP A 14 -6.52 -2.67 -12.73
CA ASP A 14 -6.46 -1.52 -11.82
C ASP A 14 -5.86 -1.91 -10.46
N GLN A 15 -6.16 -3.13 -9.99
CA GLN A 15 -5.58 -3.73 -8.78
C GLN A 15 -4.07 -3.95 -8.93
N ALA A 16 -3.64 -4.60 -10.03
CA ALA A 16 -2.22 -4.85 -10.29
C ALA A 16 -1.41 -3.56 -10.38
N ARG A 17 -1.93 -2.55 -11.10
CA ARG A 17 -1.29 -1.22 -11.20
C ARG A 17 -1.19 -0.52 -9.85
N SER A 18 -2.22 -0.61 -9.02
CA SER A 18 -2.18 -0.04 -7.67
C SER A 18 -1.13 -0.70 -6.81
N VAL A 19 -1.02 -2.03 -6.84
CA VAL A 19 -0.01 -2.75 -6.05
C VAL A 19 1.40 -2.48 -6.57
N ASP A 20 1.60 -2.40 -7.87
CA ASP A 20 2.89 -2.07 -8.47
C ASP A 20 3.40 -0.67 -8.03
N LEU A 21 2.50 0.31 -8.06
CA LEU A 21 2.78 1.65 -7.54
C LEU A 21 3.10 1.63 -6.04
N SER A 22 2.34 0.86 -5.26
CA SER A 22 2.56 0.70 -3.83
C SER A 22 3.89 0.01 -3.50
N ARG A 23 4.29 -1.00 -4.29
CA ARG A 23 5.61 -1.66 -4.17
C ARG A 23 6.74 -0.69 -4.47
N THR A 24 6.61 0.11 -5.53
CA THR A 24 7.58 1.15 -5.86
C THR A 24 7.71 2.17 -4.73
N ALA A 25 6.57 2.63 -4.18
CA ALA A 25 6.56 3.53 -3.04
C ALA A 25 7.24 2.91 -1.80
N LEU A 26 7.00 1.63 -1.52
CA LEU A 26 7.65 0.89 -0.42
C LEU A 26 9.16 0.84 -0.61
N ASN A 27 9.65 0.56 -1.82
CA ASN A 27 11.08 0.54 -2.11
C ASN A 27 11.72 1.92 -1.90
N ILE A 28 11.08 2.99 -2.37
CA ILE A 28 11.54 4.36 -2.08
C ILE A 28 11.51 4.60 -0.57
N GLY A 29 10.47 4.17 0.12
CA GLY A 29 10.34 4.23 1.58
C GLY A 29 11.53 3.58 2.29
N ARG A 30 11.98 2.40 1.84
CA ARG A 30 13.14 1.69 2.40
C ARG A 30 14.44 2.48 2.26
N GLU A 31 14.60 3.23 1.19
CA GLU A 31 15.81 4.03 0.94
C GLU A 31 15.81 5.36 1.71
N ILE A 32 14.63 5.96 1.95
CA ILE A 32 14.53 7.30 2.53
C ILE A 32 14.16 7.33 4.03
N LEU A 33 13.49 6.29 4.53
CA LEU A 33 13.01 6.28 5.91
C LEU A 33 14.15 6.05 6.88
N ARG A 34 14.15 6.86 7.94
CA ARG A 34 15.05 6.64 9.08
C ARG A 34 14.56 5.43 9.88
N PRO A 35 15.47 4.72 10.59
CA PRO A 35 15.08 3.70 11.56
C PRO A 35 14.00 4.22 12.52
N GLY A 36 12.96 3.42 12.75
CA GLY A 36 11.78 3.83 13.54
C GLY A 36 10.75 4.66 12.77
N GLY A 37 10.98 4.92 11.48
CA GLY A 37 10.08 5.65 10.59
C GLY A 37 8.70 5.00 10.45
N ARG A 38 7.76 5.77 9.88
CA ARG A 38 6.39 5.33 9.63
C ARG A 38 6.02 5.57 8.18
N MET A 39 5.19 4.71 7.64
CA MET A 39 4.73 4.77 6.26
C MET A 39 3.23 4.50 6.19
N LEU A 40 2.54 5.21 5.30
CA LEU A 40 1.13 4.99 5.00
C LEU A 40 0.96 4.90 3.49
N ILE A 41 0.38 3.79 3.03
CA ILE A 41 0.16 3.53 1.60
C ILE A 41 -1.32 3.22 1.40
N LYS A 42 -1.93 3.89 0.43
CA LYS A 42 -3.26 3.56 -0.07
C LYS A 42 -3.14 2.50 -1.15
N VAL A 43 -3.90 1.42 -1.04
CA VAL A 43 -3.95 0.38 -2.07
C VAL A 43 -5.36 -0.19 -2.20
N PHE A 44 -5.70 -0.71 -3.37
CA PHE A 44 -6.96 -1.42 -3.55
C PHE A 44 -6.87 -2.87 -3.06
N GLN A 45 -7.87 -3.30 -2.32
CA GLN A 45 -7.98 -4.68 -1.86
C GLN A 45 -8.31 -5.60 -3.05
N GLY A 46 -7.52 -6.65 -3.21
CA GLY A 46 -7.70 -7.66 -4.25
C GLY A 46 -6.68 -8.79 -4.12
N LYS A 47 -6.43 -9.52 -5.20
CA LYS A 47 -5.65 -10.76 -5.13
C LYS A 47 -4.20 -10.54 -4.67
N LEU A 48 -3.56 -9.46 -5.12
CA LEU A 48 -2.15 -9.15 -4.78
C LEU A 48 -1.99 -8.31 -3.50
N PHE A 49 -3.09 -8.01 -2.79
CA PHE A 49 -3.06 -7.17 -1.59
C PHE A 49 -2.30 -7.84 -0.43
N GLN A 50 -2.58 -9.12 -0.18
CA GLN A 50 -1.97 -9.87 0.91
C GLN A 50 -0.45 -10.00 0.73
N ASP A 51 0.00 -10.27 -0.51
CA ASP A 51 1.43 -10.33 -0.84
C ASP A 51 2.13 -8.99 -0.54
N PHE A 52 1.48 -7.89 -0.89
CA PHE A 52 2.01 -6.56 -0.60
C PHE A 52 2.06 -6.25 0.90
N VAL A 53 1.04 -6.65 1.68
CA VAL A 53 1.06 -6.51 3.14
C VAL A 53 2.24 -7.28 3.74
N GLY A 54 2.50 -8.50 3.28
CA GLY A 54 3.65 -9.30 3.72
C GLY A 54 4.98 -8.61 3.41
N ASP A 55 5.11 -7.95 2.26
CA ASP A 55 6.31 -7.17 1.94
C ASP A 55 6.50 -5.97 2.87
N VAL A 56 5.42 -5.35 3.34
CA VAL A 56 5.45 -4.27 4.34
C VAL A 56 5.82 -4.82 5.72
N GLU A 57 5.21 -5.94 6.16
CA GLU A 57 5.51 -6.59 7.44
C GLU A 57 6.97 -7.01 7.59
N ARG A 58 7.66 -7.35 6.50
CA ARG A 58 9.10 -7.63 6.53
C ARG A 58 9.95 -6.41 6.84
N SER A 59 9.49 -5.20 6.49
CA SER A 59 10.26 -3.96 6.63
C SER A 59 9.84 -3.09 7.82
N PHE A 60 8.69 -3.37 8.43
CA PHE A 60 8.14 -2.60 9.54
C PHE A 60 7.81 -3.51 10.70
N SER A 61 8.13 -3.07 11.92
CA SER A 61 7.85 -3.82 13.15
C SER A 61 6.35 -4.02 13.39
N PHE A 62 5.52 -3.07 12.95
CA PHE A 62 4.07 -3.15 13.07
C PHE A 62 3.40 -2.74 11.77
N THR A 63 2.55 -3.62 11.24
CA THR A 63 1.70 -3.32 10.10
C THR A 63 0.24 -3.30 10.54
N THR A 64 -0.50 -2.26 10.14
CA THR A 64 -1.92 -2.13 10.42
C THR A 64 -2.67 -1.84 9.14
N ILE A 65 -3.76 -2.57 8.93
CA ILE A 65 -4.66 -2.36 7.81
C ILE A 65 -5.84 -1.55 8.32
N SER A 66 -6.08 -0.38 7.72
CA SER A 66 -7.20 0.49 8.06
C SER A 66 -8.07 0.73 6.83
N LYS A 67 -9.35 0.36 6.93
CA LYS A 67 -10.36 0.70 5.93
C LYS A 67 -11.15 1.90 6.45
N PRO A 68 -11.23 3.02 5.72
CA PRO A 68 -11.99 4.16 6.20
C PRO A 68 -13.50 3.82 6.13
N GLU A 69 -14.24 4.11 7.20
CA GLU A 69 -15.72 3.99 7.21
C GLU A 69 -16.39 4.79 6.08
N ALA A 70 -15.74 5.88 5.66
CA ALA A 70 -16.20 6.74 4.56
C ALA A 70 -15.96 6.18 3.15
N SER A 71 -15.28 5.02 2.99
CA SER A 71 -15.19 4.40 1.66
C SER A 71 -16.56 3.87 1.29
N ARG A 72 -17.29 4.69 0.51
CA ARG A 72 -18.56 4.38 -0.13
C ARG A 72 -18.52 2.92 -0.59
N LYS A 73 -19.57 2.14 -0.31
CA LYS A 73 -19.76 0.69 -0.55
C LYS A 73 -19.28 0.11 -1.91
N ARG A 74 -18.79 0.93 -2.84
CA ARG A 74 -18.31 0.61 -4.18
C ARG A 74 -16.78 0.64 -4.35
N SER A 75 -16.03 1.26 -3.44
CA SER A 75 -14.56 1.36 -3.54
C SER A 75 -13.87 0.48 -2.49
N ALA A 76 -13.10 -0.51 -2.94
CA ALA A 76 -12.29 -1.38 -2.08
C ALA A 76 -10.95 -0.73 -1.69
N GLU A 77 -10.97 0.57 -1.38
CA GLU A 77 -9.77 1.30 -0.97
C GLU A 77 -9.42 0.98 0.49
N THR A 78 -8.18 0.54 0.70
CA THR A 78 -7.65 0.16 2.01
C THR A 78 -6.30 0.86 2.22
N TYR A 79 -6.01 1.24 3.47
CA TYR A 79 -4.72 1.81 3.84
C TYR A 79 -3.89 0.77 4.58
N VAL A 80 -2.64 0.63 4.19
CA VAL A 80 -1.63 -0.15 4.88
C VAL A 80 -0.70 0.82 5.60
N ILE A 81 -0.56 0.67 6.91
CA ILE A 81 0.22 1.54 7.77
C ILE A 81 1.36 0.72 8.36
N GLY A 82 2.60 1.02 7.99
CA GLY A 82 3.80 0.46 8.58
C GLY A 82 4.36 1.40 9.65
N LYS A 83 4.70 0.88 10.83
CA LYS A 83 5.33 1.63 11.93
C LYS A 83 6.57 0.90 12.42
N GLY A 84 7.59 1.68 12.76
CA GLY A 84 8.85 1.14 13.25
C GLY A 84 9.62 0.51 12.09
N PHE A 85 9.96 1.33 11.09
CA PHE A 85 10.82 0.91 9.98
C PHE A 85 12.14 0.37 10.52
N SER A 86 12.44 -0.88 10.17
CA SER A 86 13.69 -1.54 10.51
C SER A 86 14.43 -1.78 9.21
N PRO A 87 15.52 -1.03 8.91
CA PRO A 87 16.37 -1.38 7.80
C PRO A 87 17.02 -2.73 8.09
N ASP A 88 17.02 -3.61 7.10
CA ASP A 88 17.76 -4.88 7.13
C ASP A 88 19.27 -4.64 7.24
#